data_AF-A0A958WRR4-F1
#
_entry.id   AF-A0A958WRR4-F1
#
_cell.length_a   1.000
_cell.length_b   1.000
_cell.length_c   1.000
_cell.angle_alpha   90.00
_cell.angle_beta   90.00
_cell.angle_gamma   90.00
#
_symmetry.space_group_name_H-M   'P 1'
#
loop_
_entity.id
_entity.type
_entity.pdbx_description
1 polymer ?
#
loop_
_entity_poly.entity_id
_entity_poly.type
_entity_poly.pdbx_seq_one_letter_code
_entity_poly.pdbx_strand_id
1 'polypeptide(L)'
;MNRELFTHALREADNVRMELGLNMYQPVNIYDICTELGITVRFVDINMEGMYIAQESGNFPTILISNQRPYPRRCYTCAHELGHHRFNHGTKVDVLSDQSQNKNASSDIEEEILVDAFAGALLMPILGIQAEFVKRNIEPNQATPLHYFMISSVFGTGYRSLVLHCKFNKLITPSKTELLLKYTPSTILAHIAGADIPKAHFKMLDDCSSVSVIDLEMSNYLILPPGFITEGKHLENLKKLTVGDIYTATKPGIVRAVESNSGNGFFIRIQNQGYVGLAEYRHLENNE
;
A
#
# COMPACT_ATOMS: atom_id res chain seq x y z
N MET A 1 11.99 -5.64 -23.81
CA MET A 1 11.36 -4.81 -22.76
C MET A 1 11.15 -3.43 -23.35
N ASN A 2 9.89 -3.00 -23.53
CA ASN A 2 9.55 -1.77 -24.24
C ASN A 2 9.89 -0.55 -23.36
N ARG A 3 11.10 0.00 -23.52
CA ARG A 3 11.64 1.10 -22.70
C ARG A 3 10.76 2.35 -22.75
N GLU A 4 10.09 2.59 -23.87
CA GLU A 4 9.22 3.75 -24.06
C GLU A 4 8.00 3.67 -23.15
N LEU A 5 7.36 2.51 -23.07
CA LEU A 5 6.20 2.24 -22.22
C LEU A 5 6.52 2.49 -20.75
N PHE A 6 7.63 1.97 -20.24
CA PHE A 6 8.05 2.25 -18.85
C PHE A 6 8.37 3.74 -18.63
N THR A 7 9.01 4.39 -19.61
CA THR A 7 9.29 5.83 -19.51
C THR A 7 8.00 6.64 -19.46
N HIS A 8 6.96 6.22 -20.21
CA HIS A 8 5.64 6.84 -20.20
C HIS A 8 4.96 6.67 -18.84
N ALA A 9 4.94 5.45 -18.29
CA ALA A 9 4.42 5.17 -16.95
C ALA A 9 5.09 6.01 -15.86
N LEU A 10 6.42 6.10 -15.86
CA LEU A 10 7.18 6.87 -14.88
C LEU A 10 6.86 8.35 -14.97
N ARG A 11 6.79 8.91 -16.19
CA ARG A 11 6.42 10.32 -16.40
C ARG A 11 5.04 10.63 -15.87
N GLU A 12 4.07 9.76 -16.12
CA GLU A 12 2.70 10.01 -15.65
C GLU A 12 2.57 9.86 -14.14
N ALA A 13 3.29 8.92 -13.52
CA ALA A 13 3.38 8.84 -12.06
C ALA A 13 3.99 10.12 -11.47
N ASP A 14 5.04 10.65 -12.07
CA ASP A 14 5.67 11.92 -11.65
C ASP A 14 4.71 13.10 -11.84
N ASN A 15 3.96 13.15 -12.95
CA ASN A 15 2.94 14.18 -13.21
C ASN A 15 1.88 14.20 -12.12
N VAL A 16 1.32 13.04 -11.76
CA VAL A 16 0.33 12.92 -10.69
C VAL A 16 0.91 13.39 -9.35
N ARG A 17 2.16 13.03 -9.04
CA ARG A 17 2.81 13.49 -7.82
C ARG A 17 3.00 15.02 -7.81
N MET A 18 3.41 15.61 -8.93
CA MET A 18 3.57 17.06 -9.06
C MET A 18 2.24 17.81 -8.96
N GLU A 19 1.18 17.30 -9.59
CA GLU A 19 -0.19 17.85 -9.54
C GLU A 19 -0.68 17.98 -8.08
N LEU A 20 -0.33 17.01 -7.23
CA LEU A 20 -0.70 16.95 -5.82
C LEU A 20 0.36 17.57 -4.87
N GLY A 21 1.38 18.25 -5.41
CA GLY A 21 2.45 18.86 -4.60
C GLY A 21 3.31 17.85 -3.81
N LEU A 22 3.34 16.59 -4.24
CA LEU A 22 4.05 15.51 -3.56
C LEU A 22 5.52 15.44 -4.03
N ASN A 23 6.45 15.25 -3.09
CA ASN A 23 7.87 15.01 -3.42
C ASN A 23 8.13 13.55 -3.82
N MET A 24 9.36 13.21 -4.24
CA MET A 24 9.73 11.85 -4.69
C MET A 24 10.14 10.88 -3.56
N TYR A 25 10.01 11.30 -2.30
CA TYR A 25 10.50 10.55 -1.14
C TYR A 25 9.39 10.03 -0.22
N GLN A 26 8.25 10.72 -0.20
CA GLN A 26 7.18 10.42 0.74
C GLN A 26 6.23 9.33 0.25
N PRO A 27 5.71 8.49 1.15
CA PRO A 27 4.62 7.58 0.81
C PRO A 27 3.33 8.34 0.51
N VAL A 28 2.38 7.68 -0.16
CA VAL A 28 1.08 8.25 -0.50
C VAL A 28 -0.04 7.33 -0.03
N ASN A 29 -1.17 7.90 0.33
CA ASN A 29 -2.40 7.13 0.49
C ASN A 29 -3.17 7.17 -0.82
N ILE A 30 -3.27 6.03 -1.51
CA ILE A 30 -3.90 5.97 -2.82
C ILE A 30 -5.37 6.41 -2.82
N TYR A 31 -6.10 6.14 -1.74
CA TYR A 31 -7.51 6.51 -1.66
C TYR A 31 -7.67 8.03 -1.47
N ASP A 32 -6.79 8.63 -0.68
CA ASP A 32 -6.81 10.07 -0.43
C ASP A 32 -6.42 10.84 -1.71
N ILE A 33 -5.39 10.37 -2.46
CA ILE A 33 -5.02 11.02 -3.73
C ILE A 33 -6.09 10.85 -4.81
N CYS A 34 -6.78 9.70 -4.89
CA CYS A 34 -7.91 9.56 -5.81
C CYS A 34 -9.02 10.57 -5.48
N THR A 35 -9.31 10.77 -4.19
CA THR A 35 -10.30 11.75 -3.73
C THR A 35 -9.90 13.18 -4.13
N GLU A 36 -8.62 13.54 -3.94
CA GLU A 36 -8.09 14.85 -4.32
C GLU A 36 -8.13 15.10 -5.83
N LEU A 37 -7.96 14.05 -6.63
CA LEU A 37 -8.10 14.09 -8.10
C LEU A 37 -9.57 14.04 -8.57
N GLY A 38 -10.55 14.04 -7.67
CA GLY A 38 -11.97 14.00 -8.01
C GLY A 38 -12.47 12.64 -8.50
N ILE A 39 -11.78 11.55 -8.15
CA ILE A 39 -12.13 10.17 -8.50
C ILE A 39 -12.74 9.49 -7.29
N THR A 40 -13.97 9.01 -7.46
CA THR A 40 -14.69 8.30 -6.40
C THR A 40 -14.07 6.92 -6.19
N VAL A 41 -13.70 6.57 -4.96
CA VAL A 41 -13.31 5.19 -4.62
C VAL A 41 -14.35 4.56 -3.71
N ARG A 42 -14.86 3.39 -4.08
CA ARG A 42 -15.84 2.63 -3.30
C ARG A 42 -15.37 1.19 -3.07
N PHE A 43 -15.41 0.77 -1.81
CA PHE A 43 -15.23 -0.63 -1.44
C PHE A 43 -16.53 -1.40 -1.64
N VAL A 44 -16.45 -2.60 -2.23
CA VAL A 44 -17.58 -3.48 -2.52
C VAL A 44 -17.30 -4.90 -2.06
N ASP A 45 -18.35 -5.63 -1.67
CA ASP A 45 -18.28 -7.06 -1.35
C ASP A 45 -18.58 -7.91 -2.59
N ILE A 46 -17.66 -7.85 -3.56
CA ILE A 46 -17.73 -8.61 -4.81
C ILE A 46 -16.39 -9.30 -5.01
N ASN A 47 -16.40 -10.56 -5.43
CA ASN A 47 -15.17 -11.30 -5.75
C ASN A 47 -14.61 -10.86 -7.12
N MET A 48 -13.84 -9.77 -7.11
CA MET A 48 -13.08 -9.21 -8.23
C MET A 48 -11.77 -8.62 -7.71
N GLU A 49 -10.86 -8.19 -8.57
CA GLU A 49 -9.70 -7.39 -8.13
C GLU A 49 -10.12 -5.94 -7.95
N GLY A 50 -10.45 -5.28 -9.06
CA GLY A 50 -10.91 -3.90 -9.13
C GLY A 50 -11.73 -3.66 -10.39
N MET A 51 -12.33 -2.49 -10.49
CA MET A 51 -13.04 -2.06 -11.68
C MET A 51 -12.97 -0.54 -11.77
N TYR A 52 -12.54 -0.03 -12.92
CA TYR A 52 -12.59 1.39 -13.24
C TYR A 52 -13.78 1.69 -14.15
N ILE A 53 -14.62 2.64 -13.71
CA ILE A 53 -15.77 3.17 -14.46
C ILE A 53 -15.42 4.58 -14.89
N ALA A 54 -15.26 4.77 -16.20
CA ALA A 54 -14.98 6.08 -16.77
C ALA A 54 -16.15 7.04 -16.55
N GLN A 55 -15.86 8.33 -16.58
CA GLN A 55 -16.89 9.36 -16.50
C GLN A 55 -17.84 9.27 -17.70
N GLU A 56 -19.12 9.11 -17.42
CA GLU A 56 -20.22 9.25 -18.38
C GLU A 56 -21.17 10.37 -17.92
N SER A 57 -21.85 11.03 -18.86
CA SER A 57 -22.68 12.23 -18.63
C SER A 57 -23.42 12.24 -17.28
N GLY A 58 -22.99 13.12 -16.37
CA GLY A 58 -23.61 13.32 -15.04
C GLY A 58 -23.01 12.50 -13.89
N ASN A 59 -22.12 11.55 -14.16
CA ASN A 59 -21.43 10.75 -13.14
C ASN A 59 -19.96 11.17 -12.96
N PHE A 60 -19.41 10.96 -11.77
CA PHE A 60 -17.98 11.09 -11.51
C PHE A 60 -17.25 9.81 -11.89
N PRO A 61 -15.98 9.88 -12.36
CA PRO A 61 -15.17 8.69 -12.57
C PRO A 61 -15.05 7.91 -11.25
N THR A 62 -15.23 6.59 -11.31
CA THR A 62 -15.37 5.74 -10.12
C THR A 62 -14.47 4.52 -10.20
N ILE A 63 -13.74 4.24 -9.13
CA ILE A 63 -12.96 3.02 -8.90
C ILE A 63 -13.70 2.17 -7.86
N LEU A 64 -13.99 0.92 -8.20
CA LEU A 64 -14.52 -0.08 -7.29
C LEU A 64 -13.40 -1.03 -6.85
N ILE A 65 -13.29 -1.26 -5.55
CA ILE A 65 -12.27 -2.13 -4.96
C ILE A 65 -12.95 -3.23 -4.15
N SER A 66 -12.59 -4.49 -4.40
CA SER A 66 -13.09 -5.61 -3.60
C SER A 66 -12.56 -5.54 -2.17
N ASN A 67 -13.42 -5.66 -1.16
CA ASN A 67 -13.01 -5.79 0.24
C ASN A 67 -12.43 -7.18 0.60
N GLN A 68 -12.50 -8.15 -0.32
CA GLN A 68 -12.10 -9.56 -0.11
C GLN A 68 -10.60 -9.80 -0.35
N ARG A 69 -9.85 -8.75 -0.72
CA ARG A 69 -8.40 -8.80 -0.97
C ARG A 69 -7.62 -8.20 0.20
N PRO A 70 -6.38 -8.68 0.48
CA PRO A 70 -5.54 -8.09 1.52
C PRO A 70 -5.33 -6.59 1.31
N TYR A 71 -5.24 -5.82 2.41
CA TYR A 71 -5.12 -4.34 2.35
C TYR A 71 -4.07 -3.83 1.36
N PRO A 72 -2.80 -4.31 1.35
CA PRO A 72 -1.82 -3.80 0.40
C PRO A 72 -2.11 -4.15 -1.06
N ARG A 73 -2.86 -5.24 -1.32
CA ARG A 73 -3.28 -5.60 -2.68
C ARG A 73 -4.34 -4.60 -3.17
N ARG A 74 -5.31 -4.24 -2.33
CA ARG A 74 -6.31 -3.22 -2.63
C ARG A 74 -5.69 -1.85 -2.91
N CYS A 75 -4.66 -1.46 -2.17
CA CYS A 75 -3.92 -0.23 -2.46
C CYS A 75 -3.30 -0.25 -3.86
N TYR A 76 -2.64 -1.36 -4.21
CA TYR A 76 -2.02 -1.51 -5.53
C TYR A 76 -3.06 -1.53 -6.65
N THR A 77 -4.15 -2.27 -6.49
CA THR A 77 -5.27 -2.30 -7.43
C THR A 77 -5.85 -0.90 -7.62
N CYS A 78 -6.08 -0.13 -6.56
CA CYS A 78 -6.58 1.24 -6.69
C CYS A 78 -5.62 2.14 -7.49
N ALA A 79 -4.31 1.96 -7.36
CA ALA A 79 -3.33 2.70 -8.15
C ALA A 79 -3.28 2.24 -9.61
N HIS A 80 -3.51 0.95 -9.85
CA HIS A 80 -3.65 0.38 -11.19
C HIS A 80 -4.90 0.94 -11.90
N GLU A 81 -6.06 0.94 -11.25
CA GLU A 81 -7.29 1.53 -11.78
C GLU A 81 -7.16 3.05 -12.02
N LEU A 82 -6.45 3.76 -11.14
CA LEU A 82 -6.08 5.15 -11.37
C LEU A 82 -5.23 5.31 -12.64
N GLY A 83 -4.35 4.35 -12.94
CA GLY A 83 -3.60 4.31 -14.19
C GLY A 83 -4.52 4.29 -15.41
N HIS A 84 -5.53 3.41 -15.43
CA HIS A 84 -6.52 3.38 -16.52
C HIS A 84 -7.24 4.72 -16.69
N HIS A 85 -7.56 5.39 -15.58
CA HIS A 85 -8.09 6.75 -15.63
C HIS A 85 -7.11 7.73 -16.29
N ARG A 86 -5.86 7.79 -15.83
CA ARG A 86 -4.85 8.76 -16.32
C ARG A 86 -4.47 8.56 -17.78
N PHE A 87 -4.51 7.33 -18.29
CA PHE A 87 -4.24 7.03 -19.69
C PHE A 87 -5.50 6.99 -20.58
N ASN A 88 -6.68 7.35 -20.04
CA ASN A 88 -7.95 7.36 -20.75
C ASN A 88 -8.32 6.02 -21.42
N HIS A 89 -8.03 4.89 -20.76
CA HIS A 89 -8.31 3.55 -21.30
C HIS A 89 -9.82 3.17 -21.31
N GLY A 90 -10.71 4.10 -20.94
CA GLY A 90 -12.16 3.85 -20.84
C GLY A 90 -12.53 2.97 -19.64
N THR A 91 -13.80 2.53 -19.58
CA THR A 91 -14.28 1.62 -18.53
C THR A 91 -13.59 0.27 -18.66
N LYS A 92 -13.01 -0.22 -17.56
CA LYS A 92 -12.29 -1.50 -17.47
C LYS A 92 -12.94 -2.36 -16.39
N VAL A 93 -13.15 -3.63 -16.73
CA VAL A 93 -13.81 -4.59 -15.87
C VAL A 93 -12.89 -5.79 -15.71
N ASP A 94 -12.18 -5.85 -14.59
CA ASP A 94 -11.36 -7.01 -14.24
C ASP A 94 -12.23 -8.07 -13.55
N VAL A 95 -13.21 -8.58 -14.32
CA VAL A 95 -13.88 -9.83 -13.98
C VAL A 95 -12.98 -10.94 -14.48
N LEU A 96 -12.76 -11.97 -13.66
CA LEU A 96 -12.16 -13.24 -14.07
C LEU A 96 -12.94 -13.83 -15.25
N SER A 97 -12.71 -13.32 -16.46
CA SER A 97 -13.44 -13.69 -17.66
C SER A 97 -12.53 -14.57 -18.51
N ASP A 98 -13.00 -15.79 -18.70
CA ASP A 98 -12.42 -16.82 -19.54
C ASP A 98 -11.87 -16.27 -20.86
N GLN A 99 -10.69 -16.80 -21.17
CA GLN A 99 -9.95 -16.62 -22.40
C GLN A 99 -10.88 -16.68 -23.62
N SER A 100 -11.18 -15.54 -24.23
CA SER A 100 -11.79 -15.49 -25.56
C SER A 100 -10.96 -14.63 -26.49
N GLN A 101 -10.74 -15.19 -27.66
CA GLN A 101 -9.79 -14.77 -28.69
C GLN A 101 -10.12 -13.36 -29.20
N ASN A 102 -9.26 -12.38 -28.90
CA ASN A 102 -9.39 -11.02 -29.45
C ASN A 102 -8.11 -10.56 -30.16
N LYS A 103 -8.27 -9.97 -31.35
CA LYS A 103 -7.20 -9.38 -32.17
C LYS A 103 -6.50 -8.18 -31.51
N ASN A 104 -7.06 -7.67 -30.42
CA ASN A 104 -6.53 -6.57 -29.61
C ASN A 104 -5.75 -7.03 -28.37
N ALA A 105 -5.55 -8.35 -28.20
CA ALA A 105 -4.85 -8.88 -27.03
C ALA A 105 -3.48 -8.23 -26.80
N SER A 106 -2.76 -7.83 -27.86
CA SER A 106 -1.47 -7.16 -27.71
C SER A 106 -1.56 -5.73 -27.18
N SER A 107 -2.55 -4.94 -27.62
CA SER A 107 -2.74 -3.57 -27.11
C SER A 107 -3.23 -3.58 -25.67
N ASP A 108 -4.16 -4.49 -25.34
CA ASP A 108 -4.64 -4.66 -23.97
C ASP A 108 -3.46 -5.05 -23.05
N ILE A 109 -2.60 -5.98 -23.47
CA ILE A 109 -1.39 -6.34 -22.72
C ILE A 109 -0.45 -5.14 -22.51
N GLU A 110 -0.27 -4.27 -23.51
CA GLU A 110 0.57 -3.07 -23.36
C GLU A 110 -0.06 -2.06 -22.40
N GLU A 111 -1.38 -1.86 -22.46
CA GLU A 111 -2.11 -1.02 -21.50
C GLU A 111 -1.94 -1.53 -20.08
N GLU A 112 -2.14 -2.83 -19.84
CA GLU A 112 -1.98 -3.49 -18.54
C GLU A 112 -0.54 -3.33 -18.00
N ILE A 113 0.48 -3.55 -18.84
CA ILE A 113 1.89 -3.35 -18.45
C ILE A 113 2.16 -1.88 -18.11
N LEU A 114 1.55 -0.94 -18.85
CA LEU A 114 1.72 0.50 -18.64
C LEU A 114 1.12 0.93 -17.30
N VAL A 115 -0.11 0.51 -17.00
CA VAL A 115 -0.78 0.85 -15.73
C VAL A 115 -0.12 0.18 -14.53
N ASP A 116 0.37 -1.06 -14.68
CA ASP A 116 1.13 -1.74 -13.62
C ASP A 116 2.44 -1.01 -13.31
N ALA A 117 3.16 -0.58 -14.35
CA ALA A 117 4.38 0.21 -14.18
C ALA A 117 4.08 1.56 -13.52
N PHE A 118 2.99 2.22 -13.91
CA PHE A 118 2.53 3.48 -13.32
C PHE A 118 2.19 3.30 -11.84
N ALA A 119 1.39 2.30 -11.48
CA ALA A 119 0.99 2.01 -10.11
C ALA A 119 2.21 1.77 -9.20
N GLY A 120 3.17 0.98 -9.70
CA GLY A 120 4.44 0.74 -9.01
C GLY A 120 5.24 2.02 -8.78
N ALA A 121 5.41 2.85 -9.81
CA ALA A 121 6.16 4.10 -9.72
C ALA A 121 5.49 5.15 -8.82
N LEU A 122 4.16 5.26 -8.89
CA LEU A 122 3.38 6.20 -8.08
C LEU A 122 3.43 5.84 -6.58
N LEU A 123 3.23 4.56 -6.25
CA LEU A 123 3.20 4.10 -4.86
C LEU A 123 4.59 3.96 -4.24
N MET A 124 5.59 3.59 -5.05
CA MET A 124 6.94 3.26 -4.59
C MET A 124 7.99 3.98 -5.44
N PRO A 125 8.10 5.32 -5.35
CA PRO A 125 9.13 6.05 -6.09
C PRO A 125 10.52 5.53 -5.69
N ILE A 126 11.36 5.21 -6.69
CA ILE A 126 12.65 4.55 -6.44
C ILE A 126 13.58 5.38 -5.55
N LEU A 127 13.53 6.71 -5.68
CA LEU A 127 14.28 7.64 -4.83
C LEU A 127 13.80 7.58 -3.37
N GLY A 128 12.50 7.44 -3.13
CA GLY A 128 11.93 7.23 -1.80
C GLY A 128 12.39 5.91 -1.19
N ILE A 129 12.35 4.81 -1.96
CA ILE A 129 12.85 3.51 -1.48
C ILE A 129 14.33 3.61 -1.11
N GLN A 130 15.16 4.21 -1.97
CA GLN A 130 16.58 4.41 -1.70
C GLN A 130 16.80 5.26 -0.45
N ALA A 131 16.04 6.34 -0.28
CA ALA A 131 16.10 7.17 0.92
C ALA A 131 15.77 6.37 2.20
N GLU A 132 14.77 5.48 2.16
CA GLU A 132 14.45 4.60 3.30
C GLU A 132 15.57 3.61 3.66
N PHE A 133 16.32 3.12 2.67
CA PHE A 133 17.53 2.32 2.91
C PHE A 133 18.66 3.16 3.52
N VAL A 134 18.90 4.36 2.97
CA VAL A 134 19.93 5.30 3.46
C VAL A 134 19.64 5.74 4.88
N LYS A 135 18.40 6.06 5.24
CA LYS A 135 17.99 6.43 6.61
C LYS A 135 18.42 5.40 7.65
N ARG A 136 18.43 4.12 7.27
CA ARG A 136 18.80 3.00 8.15
C ARG A 136 20.26 2.58 8.00
N ASN A 137 21.04 3.25 7.15
CA ASN A 137 22.41 2.89 6.82
C ASN A 137 22.57 1.43 6.36
N ILE A 138 21.67 0.96 5.49
CA ILE A 138 21.63 -0.42 5.01
C ILE A 138 21.68 -0.47 3.50
N GLU A 139 22.62 -1.26 2.97
CA GLU A 139 22.67 -1.56 1.54
C GLU A 139 21.53 -2.50 1.11
N PRO A 140 20.80 -2.22 0.01
CA PRO A 140 19.65 -3.02 -0.42
C PRO A 140 19.93 -4.51 -0.62
N ASN A 141 21.15 -4.86 -1.07
CA ASN A 141 21.57 -6.26 -1.24
C ASN A 141 21.91 -6.95 0.09
N GLN A 142 22.23 -6.20 1.14
CA GLN A 142 22.55 -6.72 2.47
C GLN A 142 21.32 -6.73 3.39
N ALA A 143 20.29 -5.94 3.08
CA ALA A 143 19.07 -5.82 3.87
C ALA A 143 18.33 -7.16 4.13
N THR A 144 17.80 -7.35 5.33
CA THR A 144 17.05 -8.56 5.73
C THR A 144 15.60 -8.52 5.21
N PRO A 145 14.86 -9.65 5.24
CA PRO A 145 13.42 -9.64 4.98
C PRO A 145 12.65 -8.66 5.87
N LEU A 146 13.08 -8.49 7.13
CA LEU A 146 12.45 -7.54 8.06
C LEU A 146 12.64 -6.09 7.58
N HIS A 147 13.83 -5.72 7.10
CA HIS A 147 14.07 -4.38 6.54
C HIS A 147 13.16 -4.09 5.34
N TYR A 148 13.03 -5.04 4.40
CA TYR A 148 12.09 -4.89 3.28
C TYR A 148 10.64 -4.79 3.75
N PHE A 149 10.26 -5.55 4.76
CA PHE A 149 8.91 -5.49 5.31
C PHE A 149 8.59 -4.13 5.95
N MET A 150 9.52 -3.56 6.74
CA MET A 150 9.37 -2.22 7.31
C MET A 150 9.23 -1.16 6.22
N ILE A 151 10.09 -1.18 5.20
CA ILE A 151 10.00 -0.24 4.07
C ILE A 151 8.65 -0.41 3.34
N SER A 152 8.17 -1.63 3.14
CA SER A 152 6.84 -1.84 2.53
C SER A 152 5.71 -1.30 3.40
N SER A 153 5.86 -1.33 4.74
CA SER A 153 4.90 -0.74 5.67
C SER A 153 4.86 0.78 5.57
N VAL A 154 6.02 1.44 5.40
CA VAL A 154 6.13 2.89 5.15
C VAL A 154 5.38 3.29 3.89
N PHE A 155 5.59 2.58 2.78
CA PHE A 155 4.90 2.85 1.51
C PHE A 155 3.46 2.33 1.44
N GLY A 156 2.99 1.59 2.45
CA GLY A 156 1.64 1.00 2.45
C GLY A 156 1.45 -0.06 1.36
N THR A 157 2.53 -0.68 0.88
CA THR A 157 2.51 -1.69 -0.19
C THR A 157 2.83 -3.09 0.33
N GLY A 158 2.62 -4.11 -0.50
CA GLY A 158 2.92 -5.48 -0.13
C GLY A 158 4.44 -5.75 -0.14
N TYR A 159 4.91 -6.54 0.83
CA TYR A 159 6.30 -7.02 0.89
C TYR A 159 6.82 -7.54 -0.46
N ARG A 160 6.04 -8.43 -1.09
CA ARG A 160 6.40 -9.01 -2.39
C ARG A 160 6.46 -7.95 -3.49
N SER A 161 5.54 -6.99 -3.49
CA SER A 161 5.50 -5.89 -4.46
C SER A 161 6.76 -5.03 -4.36
N LEU A 162 7.17 -4.65 -3.15
CA LEU A 162 8.42 -3.91 -2.94
C LEU A 162 9.64 -4.70 -3.44
N VAL A 163 9.77 -5.98 -3.07
CA VAL A 163 10.91 -6.82 -3.50
C VAL A 163 11.00 -6.90 -5.03
N LEU A 164 9.88 -7.12 -5.70
CA LEU A 164 9.85 -7.16 -7.16
C LEU A 164 10.10 -5.80 -7.80
N HIS A 165 9.61 -4.72 -7.20
CA HIS A 165 9.85 -3.36 -7.67
C HIS A 165 11.34 -3.01 -7.57
N CYS A 166 12.01 -3.39 -6.49
CA CYS A 166 13.47 -3.25 -6.34
C CYS A 166 14.24 -4.08 -7.36
N LYS A 167 13.80 -5.33 -7.65
CA LYS A 167 14.40 -6.16 -8.71
C LYS A 167 14.24 -5.51 -10.08
N PHE A 168 13.04 -5.05 -10.42
CA PHE A 168 12.73 -4.44 -11.70
C PHE A 168 13.61 -3.20 -11.96
N ASN A 169 13.78 -2.37 -10.94
CA ASN A 169 14.63 -1.18 -10.96
C ASN A 169 16.13 -1.47 -10.74
N LYS A 170 16.54 -2.75 -10.70
CA LYS A 170 17.94 -3.18 -10.53
C LYS A 170 18.60 -2.69 -9.24
N LEU A 171 17.81 -2.41 -8.21
CA LEU A 171 18.32 -2.05 -6.88
C LEU A 171 18.91 -3.27 -6.14
N ILE A 172 18.45 -4.47 -6.50
CA ILE A 172 18.94 -5.73 -5.96
C ILE A 172 19.23 -6.76 -7.05
N THR A 173 20.10 -7.71 -6.70
CA THR A 173 20.46 -8.84 -7.55
C THR A 173 19.33 -9.87 -7.66
N PRO A 174 19.32 -10.70 -8.72
CA PRO A 174 18.38 -11.83 -8.83
C PRO A 174 18.46 -12.79 -7.65
N SER A 175 19.67 -13.16 -7.21
CA SER A 175 19.89 -14.05 -6.06
C SER A 175 19.34 -13.46 -4.76
N LYS A 176 19.50 -12.14 -4.55
CA LYS A 176 18.88 -11.47 -3.40
C LYS A 176 17.35 -11.54 -3.46
N THR A 177 16.78 -11.33 -4.64
CA THR A 177 15.34 -11.41 -4.85
C THR A 177 14.81 -12.80 -4.49
N GLU A 178 15.44 -13.85 -5.00
CA GLU A 178 15.06 -15.24 -4.70
C GLU A 178 15.13 -15.55 -3.20
N LEU A 179 16.14 -15.04 -2.50
CA LEU A 179 16.25 -15.18 -1.05
C LEU A 179 15.08 -14.49 -0.33
N LEU A 180 14.78 -13.23 -0.68
CA LEU A 180 13.72 -12.45 -0.04
C LEU A 180 12.34 -13.07 -0.29
N LEU A 181 12.09 -13.62 -1.49
CA LEU A 181 10.81 -14.22 -1.85
C LEU A 181 10.52 -15.57 -1.17
N LYS A 182 11.49 -16.16 -0.44
CA LYS A 182 11.24 -17.31 0.45
C LYS A 182 10.47 -16.92 1.72
N TYR A 183 10.42 -15.63 2.05
CA TYR A 183 9.71 -15.11 3.20
C TYR A 183 8.36 -14.52 2.80
N THR A 184 7.42 -14.60 3.72
CA THR A 184 6.10 -13.97 3.62
C THR A 184 5.90 -13.07 4.84
N PRO A 185 4.98 -12.09 4.81
CA PRO A 185 4.63 -11.32 6.00
C PRO A 185 4.30 -12.22 7.19
N SER A 186 3.54 -13.30 6.98
CA SER A 186 3.19 -14.23 8.07
C SER A 186 4.41 -14.94 8.65
N THR A 187 5.39 -15.35 7.83
CA THR A 187 6.61 -15.97 8.37
C THR A 187 7.48 -14.94 9.06
N ILE A 188 7.57 -13.71 8.56
CA ILE A 188 8.27 -12.61 9.22
C ILE A 188 7.67 -12.32 10.60
N LEU A 189 6.33 -12.22 10.70
CA LEU A 189 5.62 -12.02 11.96
C LEU A 189 5.94 -13.14 12.97
N ALA A 190 5.90 -14.40 12.52
CA ALA A 190 6.19 -15.53 13.39
C ALA A 190 7.65 -15.50 13.92
N HIS A 191 8.61 -15.03 13.12
CA HIS A 191 10.00 -14.90 13.55
C HIS A 191 10.19 -13.81 14.63
N ILE A 192 9.42 -12.73 14.59
CA ILE A 192 9.59 -11.60 15.52
C ILE A 192 8.67 -11.67 16.74
N ALA A 193 7.48 -12.25 16.61
CA ALA A 193 6.44 -12.24 17.65
C ALA A 193 6.21 -13.61 18.30
N GLY A 194 6.64 -14.69 17.65
CA GLY A 194 6.36 -16.07 18.04
C GLY A 194 5.22 -16.70 17.22
N ALA A 195 5.12 -18.02 17.27
CA ALA A 195 4.10 -18.78 16.53
C ALA A 195 2.70 -18.77 17.18
N ASP A 196 2.61 -18.23 18.40
CA ASP A 196 1.39 -18.07 19.20
C ASP A 196 0.51 -16.91 18.71
N ILE A 197 1.08 -15.95 17.99
CA ILE A 197 0.33 -14.81 17.45
C ILE A 197 -0.47 -15.24 16.21
N PRO A 198 -1.81 -15.07 16.19
CA PRO A 198 -2.63 -15.40 15.04
C PRO A 198 -2.17 -14.64 13.79
N LYS A 199 -2.25 -15.30 12.63
CA LYS A 199 -1.88 -14.68 11.36
C LYS A 199 -2.87 -13.55 11.04
N ALA A 200 -2.35 -12.33 10.91
CA ALA A 200 -3.09 -11.17 10.44
C ALA A 200 -2.19 -10.27 9.58
N HIS A 201 -2.79 -9.33 8.85
CA HIS A 201 -2.01 -8.25 8.28
C HIS A 201 -1.42 -7.40 9.41
N PHE A 202 -0.22 -6.88 9.19
CA PHE A 202 0.40 -5.98 10.14
C PHE A 202 1.23 -4.94 9.40
N LYS A 203 1.46 -3.83 10.08
CA LYS A 203 2.46 -2.83 9.72
C LYS A 203 3.48 -2.74 10.83
N MET A 204 4.71 -2.43 10.44
CA MET A 204 5.81 -2.24 11.39
C MET A 204 6.55 -0.97 11.06
N LEU A 205 6.79 -0.17 12.10
CA LEU A 205 7.65 0.99 12.07
C LEU A 205 8.87 0.76 12.96
N ASP A 206 9.91 1.52 12.66
CA ASP A 206 11.10 1.68 13.49
C ASP A 206 11.38 3.18 13.70
N ASP A 207 12.43 3.51 14.45
CA ASP A 207 12.81 4.89 14.78
C ASP A 207 13.17 5.74 13.54
N CYS A 208 13.44 5.10 12.41
CA CYS A 208 13.77 5.78 11.14
C CYS A 208 12.53 6.06 10.29
N SER A 209 11.37 5.51 10.64
CA SER A 209 10.15 5.58 9.85
C SER A 209 9.50 6.95 9.98
N SER A 210 9.52 7.73 8.90
CA SER A 210 8.87 9.04 8.82
C SER A 210 7.52 8.93 8.10
N VAL A 211 6.45 8.71 8.85
CA VAL A 211 5.06 8.70 8.34
C VAL A 211 4.21 9.68 9.12
N SER A 212 3.27 10.36 8.46
CA SER A 212 2.30 11.25 9.11
C SER A 212 0.99 10.55 9.44
N VAL A 213 0.63 9.53 8.64
CA VAL A 213 -0.61 8.78 8.75
C VAL A 213 -0.37 7.29 8.44
N ILE A 214 -1.00 6.41 9.20
CA ILE A 214 -1.03 4.97 8.96
C ILE A 214 -2.47 4.49 8.91
N ASP A 215 -2.82 3.84 7.81
CA ASP A 215 -4.10 3.14 7.71
C ASP A 215 -3.95 1.67 8.16
N LEU A 216 -4.92 1.21 8.94
CA LEU A 216 -5.07 -0.17 9.41
C LEU A 216 -6.53 -0.61 9.25
N GLU A 217 -6.75 -1.92 9.35
CA GLU A 217 -8.07 -2.48 9.58
C GLU A 217 -8.17 -3.09 10.96
N MET A 218 -9.38 -3.23 11.48
CA MET A 218 -9.63 -4.06 12.66
C MET A 218 -8.99 -5.45 12.52
N SER A 219 -8.53 -5.97 13.65
CA SER A 219 -7.77 -7.22 13.78
C SER A 219 -6.36 -7.19 13.16
N ASN A 220 -5.95 -6.09 12.51
CA ASN A 220 -4.56 -5.94 12.06
C ASN A 220 -3.65 -5.63 13.26
N TYR A 221 -2.36 -5.90 13.10
CA TYR A 221 -1.36 -5.48 14.06
C TYR A 221 -0.59 -4.24 13.63
N LEU A 222 -0.15 -3.47 14.62
CA LEU A 222 0.80 -2.39 14.47
C LEU A 222 1.96 -2.63 15.42
N ILE A 223 3.17 -2.72 14.89
CA ILE A 223 4.38 -2.83 15.69
C ILE A 223 5.04 -1.46 15.71
N LEU A 224 5.16 -0.87 16.89
CA LEU A 224 5.77 0.44 17.11
C LEU A 224 7.10 0.28 17.84
N PRO A 225 8.10 1.12 17.53
CA PRO A 225 9.34 1.10 18.28
C PRO A 225 9.09 1.51 19.75
N PRO A 226 10.00 1.13 20.67
CA PRO A 226 9.84 1.43 22.08
C PRO A 226 9.67 2.93 22.36
N GLY A 227 8.78 3.29 23.27
CA GLY A 227 8.60 4.69 23.72
C GLY A 227 7.44 5.44 23.06
N PHE A 228 6.73 4.81 22.11
CA PHE A 228 5.46 5.33 21.60
C PHE A 228 4.30 5.01 22.56
N ILE A 229 3.43 6.00 22.75
CA ILE A 229 2.17 5.89 23.49
C ILE A 229 1.03 6.13 22.52
N THR A 230 0.04 5.22 22.50
CA THR A 230 -1.18 5.36 21.70
C THR A 230 -2.30 5.99 22.52
N GLU A 231 -3.02 6.94 21.93
CA GLU A 231 -4.19 7.56 22.54
C GLU A 231 -5.46 6.72 22.35
N GLY A 232 -6.40 6.81 23.29
CA GLY A 232 -7.69 6.14 23.21
C GLY A 232 -7.64 4.63 23.47
N LYS A 233 -8.68 3.91 23.03
CA LYS A 233 -8.87 2.46 23.25
C LYS A 233 -9.01 1.67 21.94
N HIS A 234 -8.58 2.23 20.82
CA HIS A 234 -8.69 1.60 19.50
C HIS A 234 -7.55 0.61 19.22
N LEU A 235 -6.46 0.73 19.97
CA LEU A 235 -5.31 -0.17 19.93
C LEU A 235 -5.10 -0.80 21.31
N GLU A 236 -5.01 -2.12 21.35
CA GLU A 236 -4.69 -2.88 22.56
C GLU A 236 -3.27 -3.43 22.46
N ASN A 237 -2.43 -3.16 23.47
CA ASN A 237 -1.08 -3.70 23.54
C ASN A 237 -1.14 -5.21 23.81
N LEU A 238 -0.61 -6.01 22.89
CA LEU A 238 -0.63 -7.47 23.02
C LEU A 238 0.60 -8.00 23.74
N LYS A 239 1.78 -7.50 23.37
CA LYS A 239 3.07 -8.06 23.79
C LYS A 239 4.20 -7.08 23.54
N LYS A 240 5.24 -7.16 24.35
CA LYS A 240 6.53 -6.50 24.12
C LYS A 240 7.47 -7.43 23.36
N LEU A 241 8.03 -6.94 22.25
CA LEU A 241 9.01 -7.64 21.42
C LEU A 241 10.38 -6.97 21.56
N THR A 242 11.42 -7.63 21.06
CA THR A 242 12.76 -7.02 20.94
C THR A 242 12.78 -5.86 19.97
N VAL A 243 11.92 -5.90 18.95
CA VAL A 243 11.82 -4.89 17.88
C VAL A 243 10.82 -3.76 18.18
N GLY A 244 10.09 -3.83 19.29
CA GLY A 244 9.04 -2.88 19.62
C GLY A 244 7.84 -3.50 20.34
N ASP A 245 6.80 -2.71 20.55
CA ASP A 245 5.54 -3.15 21.14
C ASP A 245 4.52 -3.48 20.04
N ILE A 246 3.89 -4.65 20.12
CA ILE A 246 2.85 -5.06 19.17
C ILE A 246 1.47 -4.71 19.73
N TYR A 247 0.69 -4.01 18.92
CA TYR A 247 -0.69 -3.62 19.19
C TYR A 247 -1.64 -4.30 18.22
N THR A 248 -2.87 -4.57 18.64
CA THR A 248 -3.97 -4.99 17.76
C THR A 248 -5.03 -3.90 17.66
N ALA A 249 -5.54 -3.67 16.44
CA ALA A 249 -6.63 -2.73 16.18
C ALA A 249 -7.98 -3.36 16.55
N THR A 250 -8.64 -2.81 17.56
CA THR A 250 -9.88 -3.39 18.14
C THR A 250 -11.12 -2.57 17.81
N LYS A 251 -10.99 -1.29 17.45
CA LYS A 251 -12.11 -0.41 17.08
C LYS A 251 -11.76 0.46 15.86
N PRO A 252 -12.72 0.75 14.95
CA PRO A 252 -12.51 1.74 13.90
C PRO A 252 -12.41 3.14 14.50
N GLY A 253 -11.81 4.08 13.78
CA GLY A 253 -11.64 5.47 14.23
C GLY A 253 -10.29 6.06 13.87
N ILE A 254 -10.02 7.26 14.36
CA ILE A 254 -8.73 7.96 14.16
C ILE A 254 -8.11 8.21 15.52
N VAL A 255 -6.93 7.65 15.75
CA VAL A 255 -6.15 7.84 16.98
C VAL A 255 -4.76 8.40 16.66
N ARG A 256 -4.05 8.85 17.69
CA ARG A 256 -2.68 9.34 17.57
C ARG A 256 -1.73 8.42 18.34
N ALA A 257 -0.54 8.20 17.77
CA ALA A 257 0.60 7.67 18.49
C ALA A 257 1.65 8.77 18.63
N VAL A 258 2.23 8.93 19.82
CA VAL A 258 3.22 9.97 20.14
C VAL A 258 4.43 9.33 20.81
N GLU A 259 5.62 9.70 20.35
CA GLU A 259 6.88 9.33 21.00
C GLU A 259 7.08 10.17 22.26
N SER A 260 7.29 9.48 23.39
CA SER A 260 7.34 10.10 24.73
C SER A 260 8.44 11.16 24.87
N ASN A 261 9.55 11.03 24.14
CA ASN A 261 10.74 11.87 24.31
C ASN A 261 10.78 13.07 23.36
N SER A 262 10.34 12.92 22.11
CA SER A 262 10.43 13.96 21.09
C SER A 262 9.12 14.73 20.90
N GLY A 263 7.98 14.15 21.32
CA GLY A 263 6.66 14.66 20.99
C GLY A 263 6.25 14.46 19.53
N ASN A 264 7.11 13.83 18.71
CA ASN A 264 6.75 13.45 17.35
C ASN A 264 5.66 12.40 17.38
N GLY A 265 4.72 12.50 16.45
CA GLY A 265 3.61 11.56 16.38
C GLY A 265 3.00 11.49 15.00
N PHE A 266 2.10 10.54 14.83
CA PHE A 266 1.38 10.31 13.59
C PHE A 266 -0.04 9.83 13.90
N PHE A 267 -0.93 10.01 12.93
CA PHE A 267 -2.29 9.52 13.03
C PHE A 267 -2.38 8.07 12.58
N ILE A 268 -3.22 7.29 13.24
CA ILE A 268 -3.57 5.93 12.87
C ILE A 268 -5.05 5.93 12.56
N ARG A 269 -5.41 5.63 11.32
CA ARG A 269 -6.79 5.54 10.86
C ARG A 269 -7.17 4.08 10.72
N ILE A 270 -8.19 3.65 11.44
CA ILE A 270 -8.58 2.25 11.54
C ILE A 270 -9.96 2.11 10.89
N GLN A 271 -10.04 1.28 9.86
CA GLN A 271 -11.32 0.92 9.24
C GLN A 271 -11.89 -0.38 9.81
N ASN A 272 -13.21 -0.55 9.67
CA ASN A 272 -13.85 -1.84 9.95
C ASN A 272 -13.29 -2.94 9.03
N GLN A 273 -13.18 -4.16 9.57
CA GLN A 273 -12.85 -5.32 8.75
C GLN A 273 -13.96 -5.57 7.72
N GLY A 274 -13.59 -5.74 6.45
CA GLY A 274 -14.57 -5.96 5.37
C GLY A 274 -15.42 -4.74 5.04
N TYR A 275 -14.93 -3.52 5.29
CA TYR A 275 -15.64 -2.28 4.99
C TYR A 275 -16.23 -2.24 3.56
N VAL A 276 -17.47 -1.79 3.44
CA VAL A 276 -18.19 -1.54 2.17
C VAL A 276 -18.73 -0.12 2.22
N GLY A 277 -18.46 0.67 1.20
CA GLY A 277 -18.83 2.10 1.18
C GLY A 277 -17.78 2.98 0.51
N LEU A 278 -17.98 4.29 0.60
CA LEU A 278 -17.05 5.27 0.05
C LEU A 278 -15.77 5.32 0.89
N ALA A 279 -14.61 5.38 0.22
CA ALA A 279 -13.32 5.32 0.90
C ALA A 279 -13.13 6.47 1.91
N GLU A 280 -13.71 7.65 1.67
CA GLU A 280 -13.67 8.80 2.59
C GLU A 280 -14.30 8.52 3.97
N TYR A 281 -15.26 7.58 4.05
CA TYR A 281 -15.97 7.24 5.29
C TYR A 281 -15.44 5.97 5.97
N ARG A 282 -14.35 5.38 5.47
CA ARG A 282 -13.87 4.07 5.93
C ARG A 282 -13.40 4.04 7.39
N HIS A 283 -13.05 5.19 7.96
CA HIS A 283 -12.54 5.33 9.33
C HIS A 283 -13.55 5.95 10.31
N LEU A 284 -14.81 6.15 9.89
CA LEU A 284 -15.82 6.63 10.80
C LEU A 284 -16.01 5.64 11.96
N GLU A 285 -16.19 6.18 13.16
CA GLU A 285 -16.54 5.38 14.32
C GLU A 285 -17.94 4.78 14.12
N ASN A 286 -18.12 3.55 14.58
CA ASN A 286 -19.45 2.96 14.62
C ASN A 286 -20.24 3.72 15.70
N ASN A 287 -21.47 4.14 15.38
CA ASN A 287 -22.37 4.65 16.42
C ASN A 287 -22.58 3.52 17.45
N GLU A 288 -22.09 3.70 18.67
CA GLU A 288 -22.36 2.80 19.80
C GLU A 288 -23.85 2.84 20.21
#